data_AF-A0A7S0D4X3-F1
#
_entry.id   AF-A0A7S0D4X3-F1
#
_cell.length_a   1.000
_cell.length_b   1.000
_cell.length_c   1.000
_cell.angle_alpha   90.00
_cell.angle_beta   90.00
_cell.angle_gamma   90.00
#
_symmetry.space_group_name_H-M   'P 1'
#
loop_
_entity.id
_entity.type
_entity.pdbx_description
1 polymer ?
#
loop_
_entity_poly.entity_id
_entity_poly.type
_entity_poly.pdbx_seq_one_letter_code
_entity_poly.pdbx_strand_id
1 'polypeptide(L)'
;ASISALQENIECCSLWRRIYDETIFRIRNSPDAKKWDEYDHGTIFAQIEAFKKRCYDLTEVCEGQLQFARRYNPSLGVARAPIPYFGGTSGRTIGKSLYEIEDTFEKHLSKLKNLEYDILNVKSTDWHDDYNTFKDGMSDLEVMMTNVITSAWEGISTVKGGVELLEAFYQIARRTTMKQSLAVKVSAIWQMFGKELKRVKDCFEKDKNMNTMHSTSCAPIRRYSRVCGSAMWARGLLERIRQDMDVLQRNAQWLP
;
A
#
# COMPACT_ATOMS: atom_id res chain seq x y z
N ALA A 1 -5.86 9.49 -16.44
CA ALA A 1 -5.95 9.64 -17.90
C ALA A 1 -5.41 8.41 -18.61
N SER A 2 -4.10 8.11 -18.56
CA SER A 2 -3.50 6.99 -19.32
C SER A 2 -4.05 5.61 -18.97
N ILE A 3 -4.27 5.29 -17.68
CA ILE A 3 -4.87 4.00 -17.28
C ILE A 3 -6.28 3.83 -17.85
N SER A 4 -7.12 4.89 -17.85
CA SER A 4 -8.47 4.84 -18.44
C SER A 4 -8.41 4.55 -19.92
N ALA A 5 -7.53 5.25 -20.65
CA ALA A 5 -7.37 5.03 -22.09
C ALA A 5 -6.90 3.60 -22.41
N LEU A 6 -6.00 3.03 -21.60
CA LEU A 6 -5.58 1.62 -21.77
C LEU A 6 -6.75 0.65 -21.50
N GLN A 7 -7.55 0.92 -20.46
CA GLN A 7 -8.74 0.12 -20.15
C GLN A 7 -9.80 0.19 -21.26
N GLU A 8 -10.06 1.38 -21.80
CA GLU A 8 -10.96 1.59 -22.93
C GLU A 8 -10.49 0.84 -24.19
N ASN A 9 -9.18 0.85 -24.47
CA ASN A 9 -8.61 0.08 -25.57
C ASN A 9 -8.77 -1.43 -25.37
N ILE A 10 -8.51 -1.93 -24.16
CA ILE A 10 -8.71 -3.34 -23.80
C ILE A 10 -10.18 -3.74 -23.98
N GLU A 11 -11.11 -2.89 -23.53
CA GLU A 11 -12.54 -3.11 -23.68
C GLU A 11 -12.96 -3.11 -25.15
N CYS A 12 -12.47 -2.16 -25.94
CA CYS A 12 -12.71 -2.09 -27.38
C CYS A 12 -12.28 -3.38 -28.10
N CYS A 13 -11.09 -3.90 -27.80
CA CYS A 13 -10.61 -5.17 -28.36
C CYS A 13 -11.53 -6.35 -27.98
N SER A 14 -11.98 -6.39 -26.72
CA SER A 14 -12.92 -7.40 -26.24
C SER A 14 -14.30 -7.29 -26.90
N LEU A 15 -14.79 -6.07 -27.12
CA LEU A 15 -16.06 -5.82 -27.80
C LEU A 15 -16.01 -6.23 -29.27
N TRP A 16 -14.91 -5.94 -29.95
CA TRP A 16 -14.71 -6.36 -31.34
C TRP A 16 -14.80 -7.89 -31.48
N ARG A 17 -14.12 -8.63 -30.59
CA ARG A 17 -14.21 -10.09 -30.55
C ARG A 17 -15.63 -10.59 -30.32
N ARG A 18 -16.34 -10.01 -29.36
CA ARG A 18 -17.73 -10.36 -29.09
C ARG A 18 -18.63 -10.15 -30.31
N ILE A 19 -18.50 -9.01 -30.99
CA ILE A 19 -19.29 -8.68 -32.18
C ILE A 19 -18.97 -9.65 -33.33
N TYR A 20 -17.68 -9.98 -33.51
CA TYR A 20 -17.27 -10.98 -34.50
C TYR A 20 -17.92 -12.34 -34.23
N ASP A 21 -17.81 -12.85 -33.00
CA ASP A 21 -18.37 -14.16 -32.62
C ASP A 21 -19.89 -14.20 -32.80
N GLU A 22 -20.59 -13.13 -32.42
CA GLU A 22 -22.04 -13.00 -32.62
C GLU A 22 -22.41 -12.97 -34.11
N THR A 23 -21.62 -12.30 -34.93
CA THR A 23 -21.83 -12.22 -36.38
C THR A 23 -21.63 -13.58 -37.04
N ILE A 24 -20.58 -14.32 -36.67
CA ILE A 24 -20.33 -15.68 -37.17
C ILE A 24 -21.45 -16.62 -36.76
N PHE A 25 -21.94 -16.53 -35.52
CA PHE A 25 -23.09 -17.32 -35.07
C PHE A 25 -24.34 -17.06 -35.93
N ARG A 26 -24.64 -15.80 -36.23
CA ARG A 26 -25.78 -15.42 -37.08
C ARG A 26 -25.62 -15.91 -38.52
N ILE A 27 -24.42 -15.80 -39.10
CA ILE A 27 -24.12 -16.29 -40.46
C ILE A 27 -24.31 -17.81 -40.54
N ARG A 28 -23.82 -18.56 -39.54
CA ARG A 28 -23.95 -20.03 -39.51
C ARG A 28 -25.40 -20.51 -39.43
N ASN A 29 -26.27 -19.74 -38.78
CA ASN A 29 -27.69 -20.08 -38.64
C ASN A 29 -28.56 -19.56 -39.81
N SER A 30 -27.97 -18.84 -40.76
CA SER A 30 -28.69 -18.28 -41.91
C SER A 30 -28.58 -19.23 -43.11
N PRO A 31 -29.69 -19.73 -43.67
CA PRO A 31 -29.67 -20.73 -44.73
C PRO A 31 -29.08 -20.21 -46.06
N ASP A 32 -29.24 -18.91 -46.32
CA ASP A 32 -28.83 -18.27 -47.59
C ASP A 32 -27.46 -17.59 -47.52
N ALA A 33 -26.79 -17.61 -46.36
CA ALA A 33 -25.54 -16.88 -46.17
C ALA A 33 -24.31 -17.70 -46.60
N LYS A 34 -23.36 -17.06 -47.29
CA LYS A 34 -22.04 -17.67 -47.57
C LYS A 34 -21.35 -17.96 -46.24
N LYS A 35 -20.97 -19.22 -46.02
CA LYS A 35 -20.31 -19.63 -44.78
C LYS A 35 -18.97 -18.93 -44.61
N TRP A 36 -18.72 -18.45 -43.39
CA TRP A 36 -17.49 -17.78 -42.99
C TRP A 36 -16.52 -18.77 -42.33
N ASP A 37 -16.33 -19.93 -42.97
CA ASP A 37 -15.50 -21.02 -42.42
C ASP A 37 -14.06 -21.01 -42.99
N GLU A 38 -13.78 -20.13 -43.96
CA GLU A 38 -12.48 -20.02 -44.65
C GLU A 38 -11.39 -19.32 -43.81
N TYR A 39 -11.77 -18.64 -42.72
CA TYR A 39 -10.82 -17.88 -41.90
C TYR A 39 -10.55 -18.56 -40.56
N ASP A 40 -9.28 -18.78 -40.26
CA ASP A 40 -8.86 -19.29 -38.96
C ASP A 40 -9.03 -18.20 -37.88
N HIS A 41 -9.80 -18.55 -36.85
CA HIS A 41 -10.08 -17.68 -35.70
C HIS A 41 -8.78 -17.32 -34.98
N GLY A 42 -7.83 -18.26 -34.85
CA GLY A 42 -6.56 -18.02 -34.16
C GLY A 42 -5.73 -16.90 -34.80
N THR A 43 -5.59 -16.94 -36.12
CA THR A 43 -4.84 -15.92 -36.88
C THR A 43 -5.53 -14.55 -36.90
N ILE A 44 -6.86 -14.50 -36.91
CA ILE A 44 -7.61 -13.23 -36.85
C ILE A 44 -7.36 -12.50 -35.53
N PHE A 45 -7.40 -13.22 -34.40
CA PHE A 45 -7.33 -12.61 -33.07
C PHE A 45 -5.91 -12.47 -32.52
N ALA A 46 -4.91 -13.17 -33.07
CA ALA A 46 -3.55 -13.17 -32.54
C ALA A 46 -2.97 -11.77 -32.30
N GLN A 47 -3.12 -10.86 -33.27
CA GLN A 47 -2.59 -9.49 -33.15
C GLN A 47 -3.36 -8.66 -32.12
N ILE A 48 -4.67 -8.87 -32.00
CA ILE A 48 -5.52 -8.12 -31.07
C ILE A 48 -5.27 -8.59 -29.64
N GLU A 49 -5.12 -9.90 -29.42
CA GLU A 49 -4.75 -10.44 -28.10
C GLU A 49 -3.33 -10.00 -27.69
N ALA A 50 -2.38 -9.96 -28.64
CA ALA A 50 -1.05 -9.41 -28.38
C ALA A 50 -1.09 -7.92 -28.00
N PHE A 51 -1.90 -7.11 -28.70
CA PHE A 51 -2.07 -5.68 -28.39
C PHE A 51 -2.73 -5.48 -27.02
N LYS A 52 -3.77 -6.27 -26.74
CA LYS A 52 -4.44 -6.27 -25.43
C LYS A 52 -3.45 -6.63 -24.32
N LYS A 53 -2.56 -7.59 -24.56
CA LYS A 53 -1.49 -7.95 -23.63
C LYS A 53 -0.52 -6.77 -23.38
N ARG A 54 -0.07 -6.07 -24.43
CA ARG A 54 0.73 -4.84 -24.28
C ARG A 54 0.01 -3.78 -23.43
N CYS A 55 -1.31 -3.61 -23.60
CA CYS A 55 -2.09 -2.67 -22.80
C CYS A 55 -2.15 -3.06 -21.32
N TYR A 56 -2.25 -4.35 -20.99
CA TYR A 56 -2.16 -4.82 -19.61
C TYR A 56 -0.77 -4.56 -19.02
N ASP A 57 0.28 -4.87 -19.77
CA ASP A 57 1.66 -4.64 -19.34
C ASP A 57 1.90 -3.14 -19.04
N LEU A 58 1.42 -2.25 -19.91
CA LEU A 58 1.50 -0.80 -19.70
C LEU A 58 0.62 -0.28 -18.56
N THR A 59 -0.49 -0.97 -18.27
CA THR A 59 -1.31 -0.66 -17.09
C THR A 59 -0.52 -0.93 -15.82
N GLU A 60 0.20 -2.05 -15.75
CA GLU A 60 1.08 -2.38 -14.61
C GLU A 60 2.22 -1.36 -14.47
N VAL A 61 2.81 -0.88 -15.58
CA VAL A 61 3.79 0.23 -15.56
C VAL A 61 3.18 1.49 -14.94
N CYS A 62 1.95 1.86 -15.32
CA CYS A 62 1.26 3.03 -14.77
C CYS A 62 0.97 2.87 -13.27
N GLU A 63 0.54 1.69 -12.84
CA GLU A 63 0.31 1.40 -11.42
C GLU A 63 1.61 1.49 -10.60
N GLY A 64 2.73 1.03 -11.17
CA GLY A 64 4.05 1.21 -10.58
C GLY A 64 4.41 2.68 -10.36
N GLN A 65 4.07 3.55 -11.33
CA GLN A 65 4.28 5.00 -11.19
C GLN A 65 3.46 5.62 -10.05
N LEU A 66 2.24 5.13 -9.83
CA LEU A 66 1.40 5.58 -8.71
C LEU A 66 1.97 5.12 -7.36
N GLN A 67 2.53 3.90 -7.29
CA GLN A 67 3.04 3.30 -6.05
C GLN A 67 4.43 3.82 -5.66
N PHE A 68 5.38 3.79 -6.58
CA PHE A 68 6.81 3.98 -6.27
C PHE A 68 7.33 5.38 -6.60
N ALA A 69 6.78 6.02 -7.64
CA ALA A 69 7.08 7.42 -7.97
C ALA A 69 6.06 8.41 -7.38
N ARG A 70 5.00 7.90 -6.71
CA ARG A 70 3.91 8.70 -6.13
C ARG A 70 3.37 9.75 -7.10
N ARG A 71 3.38 9.42 -8.40
CA ARG A 71 2.93 10.33 -9.46
C ARG A 71 1.41 10.43 -9.36
N TYR A 72 0.91 11.65 -9.46
CA TYR A 72 -0.52 11.96 -9.57
C TYR A 72 -1.40 11.35 -8.47
N ASN A 73 -1.63 12.11 -7.40
CA ASN A 73 -2.75 11.86 -6.51
C ASN A 73 -3.92 12.77 -6.91
N PRO A 74 -5.01 12.24 -7.50
CA PRO A 74 -6.17 13.05 -7.90
C PRO A 74 -6.74 13.87 -6.73
N SER A 75 -6.61 13.36 -5.50
CA SER A 75 -7.11 14.01 -4.28
C SER A 75 -6.25 15.19 -3.81
N LEU A 76 -5.00 15.30 -4.26
CA LEU A 76 -4.08 16.39 -3.89
C LEU A 76 -3.85 17.40 -5.02
N GLY A 77 -4.18 17.06 -6.27
CA GLY A 77 -3.93 17.93 -7.43
C GLY A 77 -2.44 18.17 -7.72
N VAL A 78 -1.52 17.43 -7.06
CA VAL A 78 -0.07 17.58 -7.22
C VAL A 78 0.47 16.47 -8.13
N ALA A 79 1.36 16.85 -9.05
CA ALA A 79 2.00 15.92 -9.99
C ALA A 79 2.81 14.82 -9.29
N ARG A 80 3.33 15.07 -8.09
CA ARG A 80 4.10 14.12 -7.26
C ARG A 80 3.78 14.35 -5.79
N ALA A 81 3.26 13.34 -5.10
CA ALA A 81 2.96 13.47 -3.68
C ALA A 81 4.25 13.44 -2.84
N PRO A 82 4.38 14.33 -1.83
CA PRO A 82 5.53 14.33 -0.94
C PRO A 82 5.58 13.05 -0.12
N ILE A 83 6.77 12.68 0.33
CA ILE A 83 6.92 11.61 1.31
C ILE A 83 6.32 12.10 2.64
N PRO A 84 5.43 11.32 3.27
CA PRO A 84 4.89 11.63 4.58
C PRO A 84 5.99 11.84 5.62
N TYR A 85 5.70 12.66 6.63
CA TYR A 85 6.64 12.85 7.72
C TYR A 85 6.67 11.61 8.61
N PHE A 86 7.87 11.05 8.80
CA PHE A 86 8.10 9.96 9.74
C PHE A 86 8.76 10.52 11.00
N GLY A 87 8.08 10.37 12.14
CA GLY A 87 8.60 10.76 13.45
C GLY A 87 9.63 9.77 14.00
N GLY A 88 10.23 10.12 15.15
CA GLY A 88 11.14 9.25 15.88
C GLY A 88 12.58 9.22 15.32
N THR A 89 13.40 8.35 15.92
CA THR A 89 14.84 8.22 15.59
C THR A 89 15.08 7.62 14.20
N SER A 90 14.19 6.73 13.75
CA SER A 90 14.27 6.07 12.45
C SER A 90 13.66 6.86 11.29
N GLY A 91 12.95 7.97 11.56
CA GLY A 91 12.18 8.69 10.54
C GLY A 91 13.00 9.19 9.35
N ARG A 92 14.21 9.69 9.61
CA ARG A 92 15.16 10.11 8.56
C ARG A 92 15.60 8.94 7.68
N THR A 93 15.87 7.79 8.29
CA THR A 93 16.28 6.58 7.59
C THR A 93 15.16 6.06 6.69
N ILE A 94 13.92 6.02 7.21
CA ILE A 94 12.74 5.61 6.44
C ILE A 94 12.55 6.52 5.23
N GLY A 95 12.57 7.85 5.44
CA GLY A 95 12.45 8.81 4.35
C GLY A 95 13.54 8.64 3.28
N LYS A 96 14.79 8.40 3.69
CA LYS A 96 15.91 8.13 2.77
C LYS A 96 15.67 6.87 1.94
N SER A 97 15.28 5.76 2.58
CA SER A 97 15.00 4.51 1.86
C SER A 97 13.83 4.64 0.88
N LEU A 98 12.81 5.43 1.21
CA LEU A 98 11.71 5.72 0.28
C LEU A 98 12.15 6.53 -0.95
N TYR A 99 13.11 7.46 -0.79
CA TYR A 99 13.71 8.15 -1.94
C TYR A 99 14.60 7.21 -2.79
N GLU A 100 15.33 6.29 -2.16
CA GLU A 100 16.15 5.29 -2.87
C GLU A 100 15.29 4.34 -3.71
N ILE A 101 14.15 3.89 -3.15
CA ILE A 101 13.15 3.07 -3.87
C ILE A 101 12.62 3.85 -5.08
N GLU A 102 12.29 5.12 -4.89
CA GLU A 102 11.78 5.96 -5.98
C GLU A 102 12.81 6.21 -7.09
N ASP A 103 14.07 6.49 -6.74
CA ASP A 103 15.16 6.65 -7.70
C ASP A 103 15.40 5.37 -8.50
N THR A 104 15.37 4.22 -7.81
CA THR A 104 15.50 2.90 -8.44
C THR A 104 14.35 2.64 -9.42
N PHE A 105 13.10 2.97 -9.02
CA PHE A 105 11.95 2.88 -9.92
C PHE A 105 12.10 3.78 -11.15
N GLU A 106 12.52 5.04 -10.98
CA GLU A 106 12.68 5.96 -12.12
C GLU A 106 13.79 5.49 -13.07
N LYS A 107 14.83 4.79 -12.59
CA LYS A 107 15.83 4.12 -13.44
C LYS A 107 15.20 3.01 -14.29
N HIS A 108 14.39 2.13 -13.71
CA HIS A 108 13.67 1.10 -14.46
C HIS A 108 12.72 1.72 -15.50
N LEU A 109 11.99 2.76 -15.10
CA LEU A 109 11.08 3.47 -16.00
C LEU A 109 11.82 4.20 -17.14
N SER A 110 13.00 4.77 -16.85
CA SER A 110 13.81 5.47 -17.85
C SER A 110 14.32 4.53 -18.94
N LYS A 111 14.62 3.27 -18.60
CA LYS A 111 14.97 2.24 -19.60
C LYS A 111 13.83 2.02 -20.59
N LEU A 112 12.59 1.87 -20.10
CA LEU A 112 11.42 1.71 -20.96
C LEU A 112 11.13 2.95 -21.82
N LYS A 113 11.33 4.15 -21.28
CA LYS A 113 11.11 5.41 -22.02
C LYS A 113 12.09 5.61 -23.18
N ASN A 114 13.29 5.05 -23.07
CA ASN A 114 14.38 5.24 -24.02
C ASN A 114 14.48 4.10 -25.05
N LEU A 115 13.47 3.22 -25.13
CA LEU A 115 13.40 2.20 -26.17
C LEU A 115 13.22 2.85 -27.54
N GLU A 116 13.98 2.38 -28.53
CA GLU A 116 14.01 2.95 -29.88
C GLU A 116 12.89 2.43 -30.78
N TYR A 117 12.19 1.37 -30.35
CA TYR A 117 11.08 0.76 -31.10
C TYR A 117 9.72 1.13 -30.52
N ASP A 118 8.67 0.98 -31.33
CA ASP A 118 7.30 1.16 -30.88
C ASP A 118 6.85 0.00 -29.99
N ILE A 119 6.70 0.26 -28.70
CA ILE A 119 6.28 -0.69 -27.67
C ILE A 119 4.88 -1.29 -27.91
N LEU A 120 4.02 -0.62 -28.69
CA LEU A 120 2.69 -1.11 -29.06
C LEU A 120 2.70 -1.94 -30.36
N ASN A 121 3.83 -1.99 -31.07
CA ASN A 121 3.97 -2.83 -32.25
C ASN A 121 4.06 -4.31 -31.86
N VAL A 122 2.95 -5.02 -32.00
CA VAL A 122 2.82 -6.46 -31.66
C VAL A 122 3.68 -7.39 -32.51
N LYS A 123 4.28 -6.90 -33.60
CA LYS A 123 5.22 -7.67 -34.42
C LYS A 123 6.63 -7.70 -33.84
N SER A 124 6.98 -6.73 -32.99
CA SER A 124 8.25 -6.76 -32.26
C SER A 124 8.12 -7.70 -31.06
N THR A 125 9.09 -8.60 -30.94
CA THR A 125 9.22 -9.53 -29.81
C THR A 125 10.01 -8.92 -28.65
N ASP A 126 10.74 -7.83 -28.88
CA ASP A 126 11.73 -7.25 -27.96
C ASP A 126 11.08 -6.77 -26.64
N TRP A 127 9.86 -6.24 -26.71
CA TRP A 127 9.13 -5.79 -25.52
C TRP A 127 8.96 -6.87 -24.47
N HIS A 128 8.85 -8.15 -24.84
CA HIS A 128 8.66 -9.20 -23.84
C HIS A 128 9.83 -9.24 -22.86
N ASP A 129 11.07 -9.10 -23.35
CA ASP A 129 12.28 -9.16 -22.53
C ASP A 129 12.48 -7.86 -21.74
N ASP A 130 12.25 -6.70 -22.38
CA ASP A 130 12.34 -5.39 -21.71
C ASP A 130 11.28 -5.25 -20.61
N TYR A 131 10.06 -5.70 -20.87
CA TYR A 131 8.98 -5.69 -19.88
C TYR A 131 9.23 -6.67 -18.74
N ASN A 132 9.70 -7.88 -19.02
CA ASN A 132 10.04 -8.84 -17.97
C ASN A 132 11.15 -8.27 -17.06
N THR A 133 12.17 -7.63 -17.64
CA THR A 133 13.22 -6.95 -16.86
C THR A 133 12.64 -5.84 -15.97
N PHE A 134 11.68 -5.07 -16.48
CA PHE A 134 10.97 -4.06 -15.68
C PHE A 134 10.13 -4.70 -14.57
N LYS A 135 9.43 -5.80 -14.86
CA LYS A 135 8.58 -6.52 -13.92
C LYS A 135 9.37 -7.16 -12.78
N ASP A 136 10.55 -7.71 -13.08
CA ASP A 136 11.47 -8.22 -12.07
C ASP A 136 11.93 -7.08 -11.13
N GLY A 137 12.33 -5.95 -11.71
CA GLY A 137 12.66 -4.74 -10.94
C GLY A 137 11.50 -4.24 -10.08
N MET A 138 10.25 -4.34 -10.55
CA MET A 138 9.06 -4.01 -9.76
C MET A 138 8.91 -4.93 -8.55
N SER A 139 9.16 -6.23 -8.72
CA SER A 139 9.08 -7.22 -7.65
C SER A 139 10.13 -6.95 -6.59
N ASP A 140 11.35 -6.59 -6.99
CA ASP A 140 12.42 -6.17 -6.08
C ASP A 140 12.04 -4.92 -5.27
N LEU A 141 11.38 -3.94 -5.91
CA LEU A 141 10.89 -2.74 -5.24
C LEU A 141 9.78 -3.04 -4.23
N GLU A 142 8.89 -4.00 -4.49
CA GLU A 142 7.90 -4.47 -3.52
C GLU A 142 8.57 -5.10 -2.28
N VAL A 143 9.62 -5.90 -2.49
CA VAL A 143 10.42 -6.49 -1.40
C VAL A 143 11.13 -5.40 -0.60
N MET A 144 11.80 -4.46 -1.28
CA MET A 144 12.46 -3.32 -0.63
C MET A 144 11.48 -2.51 0.23
N MET A 145 10.29 -2.19 -0.30
CA MET A 145 9.26 -1.46 0.44
C MET A 145 8.76 -2.24 1.67
N THR A 146 8.55 -3.56 1.53
CA THR A 146 8.16 -4.44 2.64
C THR A 146 9.22 -4.47 3.74
N ASN A 147 10.50 -4.50 3.37
CA ASN A 147 11.62 -4.44 4.31
C ASN A 147 11.65 -3.10 5.04
N VAL A 148 11.44 -1.98 4.33
CA VAL A 148 11.34 -0.64 4.95
C VAL A 148 10.20 -0.59 5.98
N ILE A 149 9.01 -1.11 5.64
CA ILE A 149 7.87 -1.19 6.58
C ILE A 149 8.23 -2.04 7.80
N THR A 150 8.92 -3.16 7.60
CA THR A 150 9.31 -4.07 8.69
C THR A 150 10.35 -3.45 9.61
N SER A 151 11.42 -2.86 9.07
CA SER A 151 12.45 -2.18 9.86
C SER A 151 11.91 -0.92 10.57
N ALA A 152 10.98 -0.19 9.96
CA ALA A 152 10.29 0.90 10.62
C ALA A 152 9.48 0.43 11.84
N TRP A 153 8.91 -0.78 11.75
CA TRP A 153 8.13 -1.38 12.83
C TRP A 153 8.96 -1.76 14.06
N GLU A 154 10.19 -2.21 13.87
CA GLU A 154 11.09 -2.64 14.95
C GLU A 154 11.40 -1.52 15.95
N GLY A 155 11.34 -0.26 15.52
CA GLY A 155 11.56 0.91 16.37
C GLY A 155 10.36 1.33 17.22
N ILE A 156 9.19 0.70 17.06
CA ILE A 156 7.95 1.13 17.72
C ILE A 156 7.73 0.38 19.04
N SER A 157 7.58 1.15 20.11
CA SER A 157 7.24 0.65 21.45
C SER A 157 5.96 1.25 22.05
N THR A 158 5.34 2.22 21.36
CA THR A 158 4.13 2.92 21.84
C THR A 158 2.98 2.77 20.85
N VAL A 159 1.74 2.71 21.36
CA VAL A 159 0.52 2.62 20.53
C VAL A 159 0.44 3.83 19.61
N LYS A 160 0.63 5.04 20.15
CA LYS A 160 0.65 6.28 19.38
C LYS A 160 1.66 6.25 18.22
N GLY A 161 2.91 5.87 18.47
CA GLY A 161 3.93 5.80 17.42
C GLY A 161 3.61 4.76 16.34
N GLY A 162 2.98 3.64 16.73
CA GLY A 162 2.51 2.62 15.78
C GLY A 162 1.41 3.13 14.86
N VAL A 163 0.45 3.87 15.42
CA VAL A 163 -0.65 4.46 14.64
C VAL A 163 -0.14 5.55 13.69
N GLU A 164 0.72 6.45 14.15
CA GLU A 164 1.34 7.50 13.31
C GLU A 164 2.14 6.89 12.15
N LEU A 165 2.89 5.81 12.40
CA LEU A 165 3.65 5.13 11.34
C LEU A 165 2.72 4.47 10.30
N LEU A 166 1.67 3.79 10.77
CA LEU A 166 0.71 3.17 9.85
C LEU A 166 0.01 4.22 9.00
N GLU A 167 -0.45 5.31 9.61
CA GLU A 167 -1.11 6.41 8.90
C GLU A 167 -0.21 6.93 7.76
N ALA A 168 1.08 7.16 8.05
CA ALA A 168 2.05 7.57 7.04
C ALA A 168 2.16 6.55 5.89
N PHE A 169 2.30 5.25 6.18
CA PHE A 169 2.39 4.24 5.13
C PHE A 169 1.08 4.03 4.36
N TYR A 170 -0.09 4.20 4.99
CA TYR A 170 -1.39 4.13 4.30
C TYR A 170 -1.55 5.23 3.25
N GLN A 171 -0.95 6.41 3.48
CA GLN A 171 -0.94 7.48 2.47
C GLN A 171 -0.17 7.09 1.20
N ILE A 172 0.85 6.22 1.32
CA ILE A 172 1.73 5.76 0.23
C ILE A 172 1.22 4.47 -0.42
N ALA A 173 0.60 3.57 0.36
CA ALA A 173 0.19 2.26 -0.13
C ALA A 173 -0.96 2.36 -1.16
N ARG A 174 -0.77 1.75 -2.32
CA ARG A 174 -1.76 1.64 -3.41
C ARG A 174 -1.98 0.19 -3.81
N ARG A 175 -0.90 -0.57 -4.01
CA ARG A 175 -0.92 -2.00 -4.38
C ARG A 175 -1.40 -2.88 -3.22
N THR A 176 -2.01 -4.02 -3.58
CA THR A 176 -2.64 -4.97 -2.65
C THR A 176 -1.63 -5.58 -1.67
N THR A 177 -0.45 -5.99 -2.15
CA THR A 177 0.64 -6.54 -1.33
C THR A 177 1.01 -5.60 -0.17
N MET A 178 1.15 -4.30 -0.46
CA MET A 178 1.49 -3.29 0.55
C MET A 178 0.36 -3.10 1.56
N LYS A 179 -0.89 -3.03 1.09
CA LYS A 179 -2.06 -2.92 1.97
C LYS A 179 -2.20 -4.13 2.90
N GLN A 180 -1.91 -5.33 2.41
CA GLN A 180 -1.91 -6.56 3.21
C GLN A 180 -0.82 -6.52 4.29
N SER A 181 0.40 -6.08 3.94
CA SER A 181 1.49 -5.91 4.92
C SER A 181 1.11 -4.95 6.05
N LEU A 182 0.48 -3.82 5.73
CA LEU A 182 -0.01 -2.86 6.73
C LEU A 182 -1.14 -3.46 7.59
N ALA A 183 -2.06 -4.22 7.01
CA ALA A 183 -3.15 -4.85 7.74
C ALA A 183 -2.65 -5.84 8.82
N VAL A 184 -1.57 -6.57 8.55
CA VAL A 184 -0.92 -7.44 9.56
C VAL A 184 -0.41 -6.61 10.75
N LYS A 185 0.13 -5.42 10.49
CA LYS A 185 0.65 -4.52 11.52
C LYS A 185 -0.45 -3.85 12.35
N VAL A 186 -1.66 -3.67 11.81
CA VAL A 186 -2.84 -3.20 12.58
C VAL A 186 -3.12 -4.14 13.76
N SER A 187 -3.11 -5.45 13.54
CA SER A 187 -3.31 -6.43 14.62
C SER A 187 -2.25 -6.30 15.72
N ALA A 188 -1.00 -6.02 15.34
CA ALA A 188 0.08 -5.81 16.29
C ALA A 188 -0.12 -4.56 17.17
N ILE A 189 -0.77 -3.50 16.68
CA ILE A 189 -1.13 -2.32 17.51
C ILE A 189 -2.11 -2.73 18.61
N TRP A 190 -3.17 -3.47 18.25
CA TRP A 190 -4.15 -3.94 19.23
C TRP A 190 -3.50 -4.83 20.30
N GLN A 191 -2.53 -5.67 19.92
CA GLN A 191 -1.74 -6.46 20.86
C GLN A 191 -0.87 -5.58 21.78
N MET A 192 -0.25 -4.52 21.26
CA MET A 192 0.51 -3.56 22.07
C MET A 192 -0.39 -2.86 23.09
N PHE A 193 -1.56 -2.40 22.66
CA PHE A 193 -2.55 -1.79 23.55
C PHE A 193 -3.01 -2.77 24.64
N GLY A 194 -3.31 -4.03 24.28
CA GLY A 194 -3.68 -5.07 25.24
C GLY A 194 -2.58 -5.35 26.28
N LYS A 195 -1.31 -5.37 25.85
CA LYS A 195 -0.15 -5.49 26.77
C LYS A 195 -0.05 -4.29 27.71
N GLU A 196 -0.27 -3.08 27.20
CA GLU A 196 -0.22 -1.87 28.02
C GLU A 196 -1.36 -1.82 29.04
N LEU A 197 -2.58 -2.19 28.63
CA LEU A 197 -3.73 -2.31 29.53
C LEU A 197 -3.47 -3.30 30.66
N LYS A 198 -2.89 -4.46 30.34
CA LYS A 198 -2.48 -5.44 31.35
C LYS A 198 -1.42 -4.87 32.29
N ARG A 199 -0.42 -4.16 31.77
CA ARG A 199 0.65 -3.53 32.56
C ARG A 199 0.10 -2.50 33.55
N VAL A 200 -0.82 -1.64 33.11
CA VAL A 200 -1.48 -0.66 33.97
C VAL A 200 -2.35 -1.34 35.03
N LYS A 201 -3.10 -2.38 34.66
CA LYS A 201 -3.89 -3.17 35.62
C LYS A 201 -2.98 -3.80 36.69
N ASP A 202 -1.88 -4.42 36.30
CA ASP A 202 -0.95 -5.06 37.22
C ASP A 202 -0.27 -4.04 38.15
N CYS A 203 0.10 -2.84 37.64
CA CYS A 203 0.57 -1.74 38.50
C CYS A 203 -0.50 -1.27 39.48
N PHE A 204 -1.75 -1.10 39.01
CA PHE A 204 -2.84 -0.65 39.87
C PHE A 204 -3.11 -1.65 41.01
N GLU A 205 -3.18 -2.94 40.69
CA GLU A 205 -3.46 -4.01 41.66
C GLU A 205 -2.36 -4.18 42.71
N LYS A 206 -1.10 -3.96 42.35
CA LYS A 206 0.03 -4.02 43.30
C LYS A 206 0.00 -2.86 44.30
N ASP A 207 -0.28 -1.66 43.82
CA ASP A 207 -0.11 -0.44 44.62
C ASP A 207 -1.42 0.04 45.27
N LYS A 208 -2.59 -0.47 44.88
CA LYS A 208 -3.90 -0.06 45.45
C LYS A 208 -4.04 -0.30 46.96
N ASN A 209 -3.36 -1.33 47.49
CA ASN A 209 -3.42 -1.73 48.89
C ASN A 209 -2.15 -1.32 49.67
N MET A 210 -1.10 -0.89 48.98
CA MET A 210 0.18 -0.58 49.62
C MET A 210 0.13 0.83 50.21
N ASN A 211 0.15 0.89 51.54
CA ASN A 211 0.40 2.10 52.32
C ASN A 211 1.78 2.77 52.01
N THR A 212 2.58 2.22 51.10
CA THR A 212 3.91 2.65 50.69
C THR A 212 3.88 3.52 49.42
N MET A 213 3.11 4.60 49.44
CA MET A 213 3.32 5.70 48.47
C MET A 213 4.71 6.37 48.61
N HIS A 214 5.51 5.97 49.60
CA HIS A 214 6.87 6.45 49.82
C HIS A 214 7.96 5.65 49.08
N SER A 215 7.66 4.49 48.48
CA SER A 215 8.69 3.66 47.86
C SER A 215 8.57 3.65 46.33
N THR A 216 9.41 4.48 45.72
CA THR A 216 10.22 4.08 44.56
C THR A 216 9.47 3.75 43.26
N SER A 217 8.94 4.79 42.60
CA SER A 217 8.93 4.92 41.12
C SER A 217 8.14 6.15 40.61
N CYS A 218 7.28 6.74 41.45
CA CYS A 218 6.55 7.99 41.13
C CYS A 218 7.17 9.20 41.84
N ALA A 219 8.36 9.61 41.37
CA ALA A 219 9.13 10.72 41.94
C ALA A 219 8.46 12.13 41.95
N PRO A 220 7.43 12.49 41.17
CA PRO A 220 6.89 13.86 41.23
C PRO A 220 5.98 14.12 42.44
N ILE A 221 5.46 13.09 43.09
CA ILE A 221 4.31 13.22 44.00
C ILE A 221 4.74 13.42 45.47
N ARG A 222 6.04 13.60 45.73
CA ARG A 222 6.58 13.78 47.10
C ARG A 222 6.14 15.08 47.79
N ARG A 223 5.58 16.05 47.05
CA ARG A 223 5.13 17.36 47.57
C ARG A 223 3.63 17.42 47.88
N TYR A 224 2.86 16.38 47.60
CA TYR A 224 1.41 16.34 47.82
C TYR A 224 1.06 15.49 49.04
N SER A 225 -0.09 15.76 49.67
CA SER A 225 -0.62 14.90 50.72
C SER A 225 -0.84 13.48 50.18
N ARG A 226 -0.75 12.47 51.05
CA ARG A 226 -0.88 11.05 50.67
C ARG A 226 -2.14 10.75 49.85
N VAL A 227 -3.25 11.41 50.18
CA VAL A 227 -4.55 11.26 49.49
C VAL A 227 -4.54 11.95 48.13
N CYS A 228 -4.00 13.17 48.05
CA CYS A 228 -3.87 13.88 46.77
C CYS A 228 -2.92 13.12 45.83
N GLY A 229 -1.84 12.56 46.38
CA GLY A 229 -0.88 11.81 45.59
C GLY A 229 -1.45 10.53 45.00
N SER A 230 -2.19 9.75 45.79
CA SER A 230 -2.78 8.50 45.32
C SER A 230 -3.83 8.75 44.24
N ALA A 231 -4.63 9.81 44.40
CA ALA A 231 -5.57 10.26 43.37
C ALA A 231 -4.87 10.70 42.08
N MET A 232 -3.77 11.47 42.18
CA MET A 232 -2.99 11.90 41.01
C MET A 232 -2.34 10.72 40.28
N TRP A 233 -1.81 9.74 41.01
CA TRP A 233 -1.24 8.53 40.43
C TRP A 233 -2.31 7.69 39.69
N ALA A 234 -3.44 7.42 40.34
CA ALA A 234 -4.54 6.68 39.74
C ALA A 234 -5.09 7.40 38.49
N ARG A 235 -5.22 8.73 38.55
CA ARG A 235 -5.58 9.56 37.40
C ARG A 235 -4.54 9.45 36.28
N GLY A 236 -3.24 9.46 36.60
CA GLY A 236 -2.17 9.31 35.61
C GLY A 236 -2.22 7.97 34.88
N LEU A 237 -2.50 6.88 35.60
CA LEU A 237 -2.70 5.56 34.99
C LEU A 237 -3.93 5.52 34.06
N LEU A 238 -5.04 6.13 34.49
CA LEU A 238 -6.25 6.22 33.68
C LEU A 238 -6.04 7.06 32.42
N GLU A 239 -5.41 8.23 32.55
CA GLU A 239 -5.13 9.11 31.42
C GLU A 239 -4.23 8.45 30.38
N ARG A 240 -3.28 7.62 30.82
CA ARG A 240 -2.41 6.88 29.91
C ARG A 240 -3.18 5.89 29.02
N ILE A 241 -4.10 5.12 29.59
CA ILE A 241 -4.97 4.22 28.81
C ILE A 241 -5.92 5.02 27.91
N ARG A 242 -6.48 6.12 28.43
CA ARG A 242 -7.40 6.98 27.66
C ARG A 242 -6.73 7.56 26.44
N GLN A 243 -5.51 8.07 26.57
CA GLN A 243 -4.77 8.61 25.42
C GLN A 243 -4.54 7.57 24.32
N ASP A 244 -4.15 6.35 24.70
CA ASP A 244 -3.98 5.27 23.72
C ASP A 244 -5.32 4.87 23.07
N MET A 245 -6.41 4.81 23.85
CA MET A 245 -7.75 4.52 23.33
C MET A 245 -8.29 5.62 22.42
N ASP A 246 -8.09 6.89 22.76
CA ASP A 246 -8.52 8.03 21.95
C ASP A 246 -7.84 8.01 20.58
N VAL A 247 -6.54 7.67 20.54
CA VAL A 247 -5.80 7.55 19.28
C VAL A 247 -6.35 6.41 18.42
N LEU A 248 -6.67 5.26 19.04
CA LEU A 248 -7.28 4.13 18.33
C LEU A 248 -8.68 4.47 17.81
N GLN A 249 -9.52 5.11 18.64
CA GLN A 249 -10.88 5.49 18.26
C GLN A 249 -10.91 6.53 17.13
N ARG A 250 -10.01 7.53 17.16
CA ARG A 250 -9.90 8.53 16.08
C ARG A 250 -9.54 7.90 14.73
N ASN A 251 -8.83 6.78 14.75
CA ASN A 251 -8.35 6.08 13.57
C ASN A 251 -9.16 4.80 13.25
N ALA A 252 -10.29 4.58 13.93
CA ALA A 252 -11.14 3.40 13.78
C ALA A 252 -11.74 3.25 12.36
N GLN A 253 -11.72 4.30 11.53
CA GLN A 253 -12.19 4.21 10.15
C GLN A 253 -11.33 3.29 9.28
N TRP A 254 -10.03 3.19 9.58
CA TRP A 254 -9.08 2.36 8.84
C TRP A 254 -8.34 1.33 9.71
N LEU A 255 -8.52 1.38 11.03
CA LEU A 255 -8.19 0.33 11.98
C LEU A 255 -9.45 -0.54 12.22
N PRO A 256 -9.63 -1.67 11.52
CA PRO A 256 -10.68 -2.63 11.85
C PRO A 256 -10.50 -3.24 13.26
#